data_AF-A0A8T5UL90-F1
#
_entry.id   AF-A0A8T5UL90-F1
#
_cell.length_a   1.000
_cell.length_b   1.000
_cell.length_c   1.000
_cell.angle_alpha   90.00
_cell.angle_beta   90.00
_cell.angle_gamma   90.00
#
_symmetry.space_group_name_H-M   'P 1'
#
loop_
_entity.id
_entity.type
_entity.pdbx_description
1 polymer ?
#
loop_
_entity_poly.entity_id
_entity_poly.type
_entity_poly.pdbx_seq_one_letter_code
_entity_poly.pdbx_strand_id
1 'polypeptide(L)'
;MIRNIIFDLGNVLLSFKPNEFLLKFTEDQDLIRFLIQNIIRSKIWLNLDRGRISIESARHIFLEQFPEKKRIINLFFDDWTDMLIPIQENVQLVKDLKDNGYDCYFLSNFIEEAYTIVIKKFDFFSFSMEGLYLR
;
A
#
# COMPACT_ATOMS: atom_id res chain seq x y z
N MET A 1 -1.80 -32.98 6.46
CA MET A 1 -2.96 -32.07 6.32
C MET A 1 -2.47 -30.65 6.60
N ILE A 2 -2.87 -29.68 5.78
CA ILE A 2 -2.53 -28.26 6.00
C ILE A 2 -3.46 -27.70 7.08
N ARG A 3 -2.94 -26.84 7.96
CA ARG A 3 -3.71 -26.17 9.03
C ARG A 3 -3.58 -24.65 9.00
N ASN A 4 -2.36 -24.18 8.70
CA ASN A 4 -2.02 -22.77 8.66
C ASN A 4 -1.90 -22.31 7.21
N ILE A 5 -2.47 -21.15 6.89
CA ILE A 5 -2.39 -20.50 5.59
C ILE A 5 -1.81 -19.10 5.79
N ILE A 6 -0.78 -18.76 5.03
CA ILE A 6 -0.09 -17.48 5.12
C ILE A 6 -0.35 -16.69 3.84
N PHE A 7 -0.82 -15.45 3.99
CA PHE A 7 -1.08 -14.52 2.91
C PHE A 7 -0.01 -13.42 2.88
N ASP A 8 0.43 -13.05 1.67
CA ASP A 8 1.05 -11.74 1.48
C ASP A 8 -0.04 -10.65 1.50
N LEU A 9 0.34 -9.39 1.70
CA LEU A 9 -0.55 -8.24 1.59
C LEU A 9 -0.53 -7.67 0.18
N GLY A 10 0.66 -7.32 -0.33
CA GLY A 10 0.82 -6.61 -1.60
C GLY A 10 0.41 -7.45 -2.81
N ASN A 11 -0.56 -6.97 -3.58
CA ASN A 11 -1.15 -7.67 -4.73
C ASN A 11 -1.74 -9.07 -4.41
N VAL A 12 -1.96 -9.38 -3.13
CA VAL A 12 -2.64 -10.59 -2.68
C VAL A 12 -3.91 -10.22 -1.91
N LEU A 13 -3.81 -9.50 -0.79
CA LEU A 13 -5.00 -8.99 -0.09
C LEU A 13 -5.32 -7.54 -0.44
N LEU A 14 -4.30 -6.76 -0.79
CA LEU A 14 -4.41 -5.35 -1.16
C LEU A 14 -3.78 -5.13 -2.54
N SER A 15 -4.58 -4.68 -3.49
CA SER A 15 -4.08 -4.23 -4.79
C SER A 15 -3.45 -2.84 -4.69
N PHE A 16 -2.46 -2.58 -5.55
CA PHE A 16 -1.83 -1.26 -5.68
C PHE A 16 -2.31 -0.55 -6.94
N LYS A 17 -3.09 0.54 -6.77
CA LYS A 17 -3.83 1.22 -7.84
C LYS A 17 -3.45 2.70 -7.98
N PRO A 18 -2.19 3.01 -8.33
CA PRO A 18 -1.71 4.39 -8.39
C PRO A 18 -2.39 5.24 -9.45
N ASN A 19 -2.74 4.67 -10.62
CA ASN A 19 -3.40 5.45 -11.68
C ASN A 19 -4.80 5.89 -11.25
N GLU A 20 -5.60 4.95 -10.70
CA GLU A 20 -6.96 5.23 -10.23
C GLU A 20 -6.94 6.26 -9.08
N PHE A 21 -5.96 6.16 -8.19
CA PHE A 21 -5.73 7.15 -7.13
C PHE A 21 -5.37 8.53 -7.68
N LEU A 22 -4.44 8.61 -8.63
CA LEU A 22 -3.98 9.89 -9.17
C LEU A 22 -5.08 10.66 -9.92
N LEU A 23 -6.03 9.94 -10.53
CA LEU A 23 -7.22 10.52 -11.16
C LEU A 23 -8.13 11.27 -10.17
N LYS A 24 -8.01 11.02 -8.86
CA LYS A 24 -8.74 11.81 -7.83
C LYS A 24 -8.22 13.24 -7.69
N PHE A 25 -6.98 13.52 -8.10
CA PHE A 25 -6.33 14.82 -7.92
C PHE A 25 -6.22 15.63 -9.21
N THR A 26 -6.18 14.96 -10.37
CA THR A 26 -5.97 15.62 -11.66
C THR A 26 -6.42 14.74 -12.82
N GLU A 27 -6.94 15.36 -13.88
CA GLU A 27 -7.23 14.73 -15.18
C GLU A 27 -6.06 14.86 -16.17
N ASP A 28 -5.06 15.68 -15.85
CA ASP A 28 -3.85 15.90 -16.64
C ASP A 28 -3.03 14.61 -16.75
N GLN A 29 -3.09 13.98 -17.92
CA GLN A 29 -2.42 12.71 -18.20
C GLN A 29 -0.89 12.84 -18.22
N ASP A 30 -0.34 14.00 -18.60
CA ASP A 30 1.10 14.24 -18.55
C ASP A 30 1.59 14.33 -17.11
N LEU A 31 0.81 14.99 -16.24
CA LEU A 31 1.11 15.05 -14.82
C LEU A 31 1.01 13.68 -14.15
N ILE A 32 -0.01 12.87 -14.48
CA ILE A 32 -0.13 11.50 -13.98
C ILE A 32 1.07 10.67 -14.41
N ARG A 33 1.42 10.69 -15.71
CA ARG A 33 2.61 9.98 -16.22
C ARG A 33 3.88 10.41 -15.49
N PHE A 34 4.03 11.70 -15.25
CA PHE A 34 5.16 12.24 -14.50
C PHE A 34 5.23 11.65 -13.09
N LEU A 35 4.14 11.65 -12.32
CA LEU A 35 4.11 11.13 -10.95
C LEU A 35 4.38 9.62 -10.91
N ILE A 36 3.79 8.85 -11.83
CA ILE A 36 4.07 7.41 -11.95
C ILE A 36 5.55 7.16 -12.19
N GLN A 37 6.15 7.86 -13.16
CA GLN A 37 7.53 7.60 -13.58
C GLN A 37 8.56 8.10 -12.57
N ASN A 38 8.37 9.30 -12.02
CA ASN A 38 9.38 9.99 -11.23
C ASN A 38 9.20 9.82 -9.72
N ILE A 39 8.00 9.45 -9.26
CA ILE A 39 7.74 9.20 -7.83
C ILE A 39 7.58 7.70 -7.61
N ILE A 40 6.49 7.09 -8.09
CA ILE A 40 6.13 5.72 -7.74
C ILE A 40 7.13 4.67 -8.27
N ARG A 41 7.68 4.87 -9.47
CA ARG A 41 8.69 3.97 -10.07
C ARG A 41 10.12 4.34 -9.73
N SER A 42 10.33 5.35 -8.88
CA SER A 42 11.67 5.83 -8.55
C SER A 42 12.41 4.90 -7.59
N LYS A 43 13.74 5.04 -7.53
CA LYS A 43 14.57 4.38 -6.51
C LYS A 43 14.23 4.85 -5.09
N ILE A 44 13.72 6.07 -4.94
CA ILE A 44 13.31 6.63 -3.64
C ILE A 44 12.09 5.88 -3.12
N TRP A 45 11.07 5.70 -3.97
CA TRP A 45 9.90 4.89 -3.63
C TRP A 45 10.28 3.44 -3.35
N LEU A 46 11.20 2.85 -4.12
CA LEU A 46 11.71 1.50 -3.84
C LEU A 46 12.44 1.40 -2.48
N ASN A 47 13.15 2.45 -2.06
CA ASN A 47 13.80 2.46 -0.74
C ASN A 47 12.77 2.63 0.39
N LEU A 48 11.74 3.44 0.17
CA LEU A 48 10.59 3.55 1.08
C LEU A 48 9.87 2.21 1.21
N ASP A 49 9.57 1.54 0.10
CA ASP A 49 8.95 0.21 0.04
C ASP A 49 9.74 -0.86 0.81
N ARG A 50 11.07 -0.71 0.85
CA ARG A 50 11.98 -1.57 1.61
C ARG A 50 12.22 -1.12 3.06
N GLY A 51 11.49 -0.13 3.56
CA GLY A 51 11.65 0.41 4.91
C GLY A 51 13.00 1.10 5.16
N ARG A 52 13.75 1.48 4.11
CA ARG A 52 15.08 2.11 4.24
C ARG A 52 15.01 3.60 4.52
N ILE A 53 13.91 4.25 4.16
CA ILE A 53 13.63 5.65 4.42
C ILE A 53 12.17 5.79 4.85
N SER A 54 11.85 6.80 5.66
CA SER A 54 10.48 7.10 6.08
C SER A 54 9.68 7.80 4.98
N ILE A 55 8.35 7.80 5.11
CA ILE A 55 7.44 8.59 4.25
C ILE A 55 7.82 10.08 4.26
N GLU A 56 8.13 10.63 5.43
CA GLU A 56 8.55 12.03 5.58
C GLU A 56 9.84 12.32 4.83
N SER A 57 10.83 11.42 4.94
CA SER A 57 12.11 11.52 4.22
C SER A 57 11.89 11.46 2.70
N ALA A 58 11.08 10.51 2.22
CA ALA A 58 10.75 10.40 0.81
C ALA A 58 10.04 11.67 0.30
N ARG A 59 9.04 12.16 1.02
CA ARG A 59 8.31 13.40 0.71
C ARG A 59 9.27 14.58 0.58
N HIS A 60 10.17 14.76 1.54
CA HIS A 60 11.16 15.83 1.51
C HIS A 60 12.06 15.77 0.26
N ILE A 61 12.63 14.60 -0.04
CA ILE A 61 13.48 14.40 -1.22
C ILE A 61 12.74 14.77 -2.52
N PHE A 62 11.47 14.34 -2.68
CA PHE A 62 10.70 14.67 -3.88
C PHE A 62 10.36 16.16 -3.98
N LEU A 63 10.10 16.83 -2.85
CA LEU A 63 9.86 18.27 -2.82
C LEU A 63 11.09 19.09 -3.22
N GLU A 64 12.29 18.61 -2.86
CA GLU A 64 13.56 19.22 -3.29
C GLU A 64 13.85 18.95 -4.77
N GLN A 65 13.55 17.74 -5.26
CA GLN A 65 13.80 17.37 -6.66
C GLN A 65 12.85 18.06 -7.63
N PHE A 66 11.60 18.30 -7.22
CA PHE A 66 10.54 18.84 -8.07
C PHE A 66 9.81 20.00 -7.38
N PRO A 67 10.51 21.13 -7.10
CA PRO A 67 9.95 22.25 -6.36
C PRO A 67 8.71 22.86 -7.04
N GLU A 68 8.65 22.82 -8.37
CA GLU A 68 7.51 23.27 -9.17
C GLU A 68 6.26 22.37 -9.04
N LYS A 69 6.43 21.14 -8.53
CA LYS A 69 5.35 20.17 -8.29
C LYS A 69 4.98 20.03 -6.81
N LYS A 70 5.45 20.94 -5.94
CA LYS A 70 5.23 20.89 -4.49
C LYS A 70 3.78 20.64 -4.07
N ARG A 71 2.82 21.34 -4.71
CA ARG A 71 1.39 21.19 -4.38
C ARG A 71 0.90 19.76 -4.57
N ILE A 72 1.16 19.17 -5.75
CA ILE A 72 0.64 17.83 -6.08
C ILE A 72 1.40 16.73 -5.36
N ILE A 73 2.70 16.92 -5.08
CA ILE A 73 3.50 15.97 -4.30
C ILE A 73 2.97 15.89 -2.86
N ASN A 74 2.65 17.02 -2.23
CA ASN A 74 2.06 17.01 -0.89
C ASN A 74 0.71 16.28 -0.89
N LEU A 75 -0.19 16.62 -1.81
CA LEU A 75 -1.49 15.93 -1.94
C LEU A 75 -1.33 14.42 -2.13
N PHE A 76 -0.39 14.01 -2.99
CA PHE A 76 -0.09 12.60 -3.20
C PHE A 76 0.32 11.90 -1.90
N PHE A 77 1.20 12.50 -1.09
CA PHE A 77 1.68 11.90 0.15
C PHE A 77 0.73 12.04 1.33
N ASP A 78 -0.27 12.92 1.29
CA ASP A 78 -1.27 13.04 2.34
C ASP A 78 -2.26 11.87 2.29
N ASP A 79 -2.62 11.42 1.07
CA ASP A 79 -3.63 10.37 0.88
C ASP A 79 -3.06 9.08 0.27
N TRP A 80 -1.74 8.91 0.17
CA TRP A 80 -1.11 7.84 -0.62
C TRP A 80 -1.62 6.41 -0.32
N THR A 81 -2.05 6.13 0.90
CA THR A 81 -2.61 4.82 1.28
C THR A 81 -3.94 4.50 0.60
N ASP A 82 -4.62 5.48 -0.01
CA ASP A 82 -5.80 5.25 -0.84
C ASP A 82 -5.50 4.52 -2.15
N MET A 83 -4.23 4.42 -2.54
CA MET A 83 -3.79 3.53 -3.62
C MET A 83 -3.97 2.05 -3.27
N LEU A 84 -4.13 1.71 -1.98
CA LEU A 84 -4.23 0.35 -1.49
C LEU A 84 -5.71 -0.02 -1.39
N ILE A 85 -6.15 -0.93 -2.25
CA ILE A 85 -7.56 -1.33 -2.36
C ILE A 85 -7.71 -2.83 -2.10
N PRO A 86 -8.59 -3.28 -1.20
CA PRO A 86 -8.76 -4.70 -0.94
C PRO A 86 -9.19 -5.46 -2.19
N ILE A 87 -8.54 -6.62 -2.41
CA ILE A 87 -8.94 -7.59 -3.43
C ILE A 87 -10.08 -8.40 -2.83
N GLN A 88 -11.32 -8.02 -3.14
CA GLN A 88 -12.51 -8.51 -2.45
C GLN A 88 -12.63 -10.03 -2.50
N GLU A 89 -12.29 -10.63 -3.64
CA GLU A 89 -12.29 -12.07 -3.84
C GLU A 89 -11.33 -12.79 -2.88
N ASN A 90 -10.14 -12.22 -2.67
CA ASN A 90 -9.13 -12.80 -1.80
C ASN A 90 -9.46 -12.55 -0.32
N VAL A 91 -10.04 -11.40 0.02
CA VAL A 91 -10.55 -11.14 1.37
C VAL A 91 -11.68 -12.11 1.73
N GLN A 92 -12.60 -12.37 0.79
CA GLN A 92 -13.65 -13.36 0.99
C GLN A 92 -13.08 -14.76 1.18
N LEU A 93 -12.05 -15.14 0.40
CA LEU A 93 -11.36 -16.41 0.57
C LEU A 93 -10.75 -16.57 1.97
N VAL A 94 -10.11 -15.53 2.53
CA VAL A 94 -9.59 -15.58 3.91
C VAL A 94 -10.72 -15.88 4.90
N LYS A 95 -11.87 -15.23 4.74
CA LYS A 95 -13.04 -15.46 5.60
C LYS A 95 -13.54 -16.90 5.49
N ASP A 96 -13.72 -17.41 4.28
CA ASP A 96 -14.20 -18.77 4.04
C ASP A 96 -13.25 -19.82 4.63
N LEU A 97 -11.93 -19.61 4.51
CA LEU A 97 -10.93 -20.50 5.10
C LEU A 97 -11.01 -20.50 6.63
N LYS A 98 -11.21 -19.33 7.25
CA LYS A 98 -11.42 -19.26 8.71
C LYS A 98 -12.69 -19.96 9.17
N ASP A 99 -13.79 -19.77 8.45
CA ASP A 99 -15.07 -20.44 8.76
C ASP A 99 -14.96 -21.98 8.62
N ASN A 100 -14.01 -22.46 7.81
CA ASN A 100 -13.68 -23.89 7.66
C ASN A 100 -12.60 -24.39 8.64
N GLY A 101 -12.19 -23.58 9.62
CA GLY A 101 -11.28 -23.98 10.69
C GLY A 101 -9.79 -23.93 10.33
N TYR A 102 -9.40 -23.19 9.30
CA TYR A 102 -7.99 -22.90 9.02
C TYR A 102 -7.51 -21.68 9.82
N ASP A 103 -6.29 -21.77 10.33
CA ASP A 103 -5.60 -20.62 10.91
C ASP A 103 -5.01 -19.78 9.78
N CYS A 104 -5.50 -18.55 9.64
CA CYS A 104 -5.07 -17.62 8.59
C CYS A 104 -4.16 -16.54 9.16
N TYR A 105 -2.99 -16.40 8.55
CA TYR A 105 -1.97 -15.43 8.92
C TYR A 105 -1.57 -14.56 7.74
N PHE A 106 -0.89 -13.44 8.01
CA PHE A 106 -0.19 -12.69 6.97
C PHE A 106 1.30 -12.50 7.29
N LEU A 107 2.08 -12.40 6.21
CA LEU A 107 3.52 -12.18 6.23
C LEU A 107 3.90 -11.29 5.04
N SER A 108 4.35 -10.06 5.29
CA SER A 108 4.62 -9.11 4.21
C SER A 108 5.75 -8.14 4.54
N ASN A 109 6.50 -7.75 3.50
CA ASN A 109 7.52 -6.70 3.51
C ASN A 109 6.90 -5.30 3.24
N PHE A 110 5.67 -5.09 3.70
CA PHE A 110 4.86 -3.90 3.44
C PHE A 110 5.48 -2.64 4.05
N ILE A 111 5.12 -1.44 3.57
CA ILE A 111 5.59 -0.19 4.22
C ILE A 111 4.94 -0.08 5.61
N GLU A 112 5.74 0.08 6.67
CA GLU A 112 5.28 0.07 8.07
C GLU A 112 4.20 1.14 8.35
N GLU A 113 4.39 2.36 7.83
CA GLU A 113 3.38 3.42 7.97
C GLU A 113 2.07 3.08 7.23
N ALA A 114 2.14 2.48 6.04
CA ALA A 114 0.92 2.02 5.35
C ALA A 114 0.23 0.94 6.16
N TYR A 115 0.98 -0.03 6.70
CA TYR A 115 0.42 -1.12 7.50
C TYR A 115 -0.45 -0.58 8.65
N THR A 116 0.08 0.37 9.41
CA THR A 116 -0.62 0.97 10.55
C THR A 116 -1.93 1.65 10.16
N ILE A 117 -1.99 2.19 8.94
CA ILE A 117 -3.18 2.84 8.40
C ILE A 117 -4.17 1.79 7.87
N VAL A 118 -3.72 0.85 7.02
CA VAL A 118 -4.61 -0.11 6.37
C VAL A 118 -5.25 -1.08 7.35
N ILE A 119 -4.56 -1.48 8.41
CA ILE A 119 -5.11 -2.38 9.42
C ILE A 119 -6.25 -1.75 10.23
N LYS A 120 -6.21 -0.42 10.38
CA LYS A 120 -7.29 0.36 11.00
C LYS A 120 -8.39 0.71 10.01
N LYS A 121 -8.05 0.81 8.73
CA LYS A 121 -8.95 1.20 7.64
C LYS A 121 -9.83 0.05 7.17
N PHE A 122 -9.32 -1.18 7.18
CA PHE A 122 -10.03 -2.34 6.66
C PHE A 122 -10.34 -3.36 7.75
N ASP A 123 -11.63 -3.52 8.04
CA ASP A 123 -12.10 -4.33 9.17
C ASP A 123 -11.67 -5.80 9.09
N PHE A 124 -11.42 -6.34 7.89
CA PHE A 124 -11.06 -7.75 7.69
C PHE A 124 -9.79 -8.18 8.40
N PHE A 125 -8.86 -7.26 8.68
CA PHE A 125 -7.69 -7.60 9.47
C PHE A 125 -8.04 -7.93 10.92
N SER A 126 -9.03 -7.25 11.50
CA SER A 126 -9.37 -7.39 12.93
C SER A 126 -10.05 -8.71 13.28
N PHE A 127 -10.87 -9.25 12.36
CA PHE A 127 -11.60 -10.49 12.60
C PHE A 127 -10.96 -11.70 11.92
N SER A 128 -10.18 -11.50 10.85
CA SER A 128 -9.76 -12.61 10.00
C SER A 128 -8.31 -13.06 10.12
N MET A 129 -7.39 -12.29 10.70
CA MET A 129 -5.97 -12.69 10.64
C MET A 129 -5.17 -12.27 11.86
N GLU A 130 -4.19 -13.12 12.20
CA GLU A 130 -3.06 -12.77 13.07
C GLU A 130 -1.80 -12.67 12.19
N GLY A 131 -0.87 -11.76 12.43
CA GLY A 131 0.24 -11.60 11.47
C GLY A 131 1.52 -11.05 12.05
N LEU A 132 2.61 -11.38 11.35
CA LEU A 132 3.97 -10.97 11.65
C LEU A 132 4.47 -10.06 10.52
N TYR A 133 5.11 -8.97 10.91
CA TYR A 133 5.74 -8.00 10.01
C TYR A 133 7.22 -8.37 9.80
N LEU A 134 7.67 -8.44 8.55
CA LEU A 134 9.09 -8.66 8.22
C LEU A 134 9.75 -7.32 7.89
N ARG A 135 10.77 -6.96 8.69
CA ARG A 135 11.69 -5.84 8.43
C ARG A 135 12.91 -6.31 7.65
#